data_AF-A0A1M7UFL0-F1
#
_entry.id   AF-A0A1M7UFL0-F1
#
_cell.length_a   1.000
_cell.length_b   1.000
_cell.length_c   1.000
_cell.angle_alpha   90.00
_cell.angle_beta   90.00
_cell.angle_gamma   90.00
#
_symmetry.space_group_name_H-M   'P 1'
#
loop_
_entity.id
_entity.type
_entity.pdbx_description
1 polymer ?
#
loop_
_entity_poly.entity_id
_entity_poly.type
_entity_poly.pdbx_seq_one_letter_code
_entity_poly.pdbx_strand_id
1 'polypeptide(L)' 'MRLTRRFAPLAPERRPQDPRLDGKSLRFETMDHGGEYPDTMPQAIKLIDAKGRSCIYVPIMQDGRVVDCQGQLTDLDDD' A
#
# COMPACT_ATOMS: atom_id res chain seq x y z
N MET A 1 -16.29 4.60 11.78
CA MET A 1 -15.22 3.76 11.19
C MET A 1 -13.90 4.46 11.43
N ARG A 2 -12.93 3.85 12.13
CA ARG A 2 -11.61 4.46 12.34
C ARG A 2 -10.58 3.72 11.50
N LEU A 3 -10.30 4.27 10.32
CA LEU A 3 -9.20 3.84 9.47
C LEU A 3 -7.89 4.06 10.24
N THR A 4 -7.21 3.00 10.61
CA THR A 4 -5.92 3.11 11.31
C THR A 4 -4.81 3.18 10.28
N ARG A 5 -4.26 4.37 10.04
CA ARG A 5 -3.04 4.53 9.22
C ARG A 5 -1.86 3.95 9.99
N ARG A 6 -1.39 2.77 9.58
CA ARG A 6 -0.20 2.11 10.16
C ARG A 6 1.10 2.87 9.85
N PHE A 7 1.12 3.62 8.76
CA PHE A 7 2.29 4.34 8.26
C PHE A 7 1.98 5.82 8.06
N ALA A 8 3.01 6.66 8.23
CA ALA A 8 2.91 8.07 7.88
C ALA A 8 2.75 8.22 6.35
N PRO A 9 2.02 9.25 5.88
CA PRO A 9 1.95 9.58 4.46
C PRO A 9 3.35 9.80 3.87
N LEU A 10 3.54 9.34 2.63
CA LEU A 10 4.81 9.52 1.91
C LEU A 10 4.75 10.80 1.07
N ALA A 11 5.73 11.68 1.27
CA ALA A 11 5.90 12.90 0.48
C ALA A 11 5.95 12.58 -1.04
N PRO A 12 5.30 13.36 -1.91
CA PRO A 12 5.19 13.06 -3.34
C PRO A 12 6.52 12.72 -4.03
N GLU A 13 7.59 13.41 -3.69
CA GLU A 13 8.92 13.29 -4.29
C GLU A 13 9.58 11.94 -3.97
N ARG A 14 9.20 11.35 -2.83
CA ARG A 14 9.69 10.06 -2.35
C ARG A 14 8.87 8.88 -2.86
N ARG A 15 7.72 9.12 -3.49
CA ARG A 15 6.87 8.06 -4.06
C ARG A 15 7.56 7.41 -5.26
N PRO A 16 7.49 6.07 -5.42
CA PRO A 16 7.94 5.38 -6.63
C PRO A 16 7.32 6.00 -7.89
N GLN A 17 8.09 6.08 -8.97
CA GLN A 17 7.60 6.60 -10.25
C GLN A 17 7.75 5.57 -11.37
N ASP A 18 6.76 5.55 -12.26
CA ASP A 18 6.82 4.81 -13.51
C ASP A 18 6.36 5.71 -14.68
N PRO A 19 7.25 6.55 -15.24
CA PRO A 19 6.88 7.52 -16.27
C PRO A 19 6.31 6.89 -17.55
N ARG A 20 6.65 5.63 -17.83
CA ARG A 20 6.18 4.92 -19.03
C ARG A 20 4.90 4.14 -18.78
N LEU A 21 4.49 4.00 -17.51
CA LEU A 21 3.34 3.20 -17.09
C LEU A 21 3.40 1.75 -17.62
N ASP A 22 4.62 1.23 -17.80
CA ASP A 22 4.86 -0.11 -18.37
C ASP A 22 5.31 -1.13 -17.33
N GLY A 23 5.54 -0.69 -16.09
CA GLY A 23 5.92 -1.51 -14.95
C GLY A 23 7.31 -2.17 -15.04
N LYS A 24 8.01 -2.08 -16.17
CA LYS A 24 9.23 -2.87 -16.42
C LYS A 24 10.39 -2.53 -15.50
N SER A 25 10.40 -1.31 -14.97
CA SER A 25 11.44 -0.84 -14.05
C SER A 25 11.05 -0.94 -12.58
N LEU A 26 9.84 -1.42 -12.30
CA LEU A 26 9.32 -1.60 -10.96
C LEU A 26 9.72 -2.97 -10.41
N ARG A 27 10.02 -3.01 -9.12
CA ARG A 27 10.23 -4.24 -8.35
C ARG A 27 9.21 -4.33 -7.24
N PHE A 28 8.71 -5.53 -7.01
CA PHE A 28 7.71 -5.82 -5.99
C PHE A 28 8.28 -6.84 -5.01
N GLU A 29 8.18 -6.54 -3.72
CA GLU A 29 8.53 -7.45 -2.63
C GLU A 29 7.25 -7.71 -1.82
N THR A 30 6.79 -8.97 -1.75
CA THR A 30 5.71 -9.36 -0.84
C THR A 30 6.28 -9.45 0.58
N MET A 31 5.50 -9.00 1.58
CA MET A 31 5.95 -8.91 2.96
C MET A 31 5.08 -9.78 3.88
N ASP A 32 4.32 -9.21 4.81
CA ASP A 32 3.39 -9.97 5.65
C ASP A 32 2.44 -10.81 4.77
N HIS A 33 2.11 -12.03 5.18
CA HIS A 33 1.20 -12.94 4.47
C HIS A 33 0.13 -13.50 5.41
N GLY A 34 -1.00 -13.96 4.86
CA GLY A 34 -2.11 -14.53 5.63
C GLY A 34 -3.15 -13.48 5.99
N GLY A 35 -3.72 -13.57 7.20
CA GLY A 35 -4.71 -12.62 7.71
C GLY A 35 -5.68 -13.32 8.65
N GLU A 36 -6.97 -13.26 8.34
CA GLU A 36 -8.00 -14.04 9.05
C GLU A 36 -7.79 -15.55 8.88
N TYR A 37 -7.18 -15.96 7.76
CA TYR A 37 -6.87 -17.35 7.44
C TYR A 37 -5.37 -17.53 7.20
N PRO A 38 -4.82 -18.74 7.48
CA PRO A 38 -3.44 -19.06 7.16
C PRO A 38 -3.30 -19.35 5.67
N ASP A 39 -3.18 -18.29 4.87
CA ASP A 39 -2.95 -18.35 3.43
C ASP A 39 -1.64 -17.64 3.03
N THR A 40 -1.36 -17.61 1.73
CA THR A 40 -0.17 -16.95 1.17
C THR A 40 -0.50 -15.57 0.59
N MET A 41 -1.67 -15.01 0.86
CA MET A 41 -2.07 -13.69 0.37
C MET A 41 -1.21 -12.61 1.03
N PRO A 42 -0.52 -11.75 0.26
CA PRO A 42 0.25 -10.65 0.83
C PRO A 42 -0.65 -9.63 1.53
N GLN A 43 -0.34 -9.33 2.77
CA GLN A 43 -0.91 -8.25 3.58
C GLN A 43 -0.07 -6.96 3.51
N ALA A 44 1.09 -7.02 2.86
CA ALA A 44 1.88 -5.85 2.51
C ALA A 44 2.70 -6.12 1.25
N ILE A 45 2.77 -5.12 0.38
CA ILE A 45 3.57 -5.15 -0.85
C ILE A 45 4.44 -3.91 -0.87
N LYS A 46 5.75 -4.10 -0.94
CA LYS A 46 6.70 -3.00 -1.14
C LYS A 46 6.97 -2.82 -2.62
N LEU A 47 6.62 -1.65 -3.14
CA LEU A 47 6.92 -1.23 -4.50
C LEU A 47 8.21 -0.41 -4.50
N ILE A 48 9.11 -0.70 -5.43
CA ILE A 48 10.39 -0.01 -5.58
C ILE A 48 10.58 0.38 -7.05
N ASP A 49 10.91 1.65 -7.32
CA ASP A 49 11.18 2.10 -8.69
C ASP A 49 12.67 1.98 -9.09
N ALA A 50 12.95 2.36 -10.34
CA ALA A 50 14.29 2.36 -10.93
C ALA A 50 15.33 3.19 -10.16
N LYS A 51 14.90 4.21 -9.41
CA LYS A 51 15.77 5.08 -8.60
C LYS A 51 15.88 4.62 -7.15
N GLY A 52 15.25 3.50 -6.80
CA GLY A 52 15.24 2.96 -5.44
C GLY A 52 14.26 3.65 -4.49
N ARG A 53 13.38 4.53 -4.99
CA ARG A 53 12.28 5.06 -4.16
C ARG A 53 11.29 3.94 -3.89
N SER A 54 10.77 3.89 -2.67
CA SER A 54 9.88 2.81 -2.25
C SER A 54 8.71 3.29 -1.42
N CYS A 55 7.57 2.62 -1.58
CA CYS A 55 6.43 2.71 -0.67
C CYS A 55 5.92 1.31 -0.32
N ILE A 56 5.16 1.21 0.77
CA ILE A 56 4.49 -0.02 1.18
C ILE A 56 2.99 0.19 0.97
N TYR A 57 2.40 -0.67 0.15
CA TYR A 57 0.96 -0.80 0.02
C TYR A 57 0.48 -1.80 1.05
N VAL A 58 -0.52 -1.40 1.84
CA VAL A 58 -1.21 -2.26 2.80
C VAL A 58 -2.71 -2.18 2.56
N PRO A 59 -3.45 -3.28 2.76
CA PRO A 59 -4.90 -3.26 2.68
C PRO A 59 -5.47 -2.39 3.80
N ILE A 60 -6.67 -1.88 3.55
CA ILE A 60 -7.43 -1.18 4.57
C ILE A 60 -7.84 -2.19 5.64
N MET A 61 -7.53 -1.88 6.89
CA MET A 61 -7.85 -2.71 8.05
C MET A 61 -8.81 -2.01 9.01
N GLN A 62 -9.76 -2.77 9.54
CA GLN A 62 -10.63 -2.41 10.65
C GLN A 62 -10.61 -3.53 11.68
N ASP A 63 -10.41 -3.19 12.96
CA ASP A 63 -10.40 -4.14 14.07
C ASP A 63 -9.47 -5.35 13.83
N GLY A 64 -8.31 -5.09 13.19
CA GLY A 64 -7.30 -6.09 12.87
C GLY A 64 -7.62 -6.99 11.66
N ARG A 65 -8.69 -6.70 10.91
CA ARG A 65 -9.12 -7.47 9.73
C ARG A 65 -9.08 -6.63 8.47
N VAL A 66 -8.74 -7.25 7.34
CA VAL A 66 -8.92 -6.65 6.03
C VAL A 66 -10.42 -6.48 5.77
N VAL A 67 -10.82 -5.30 5.32
CA VAL A 67 -12.21 -5.01 4.96
C VAL A 67 -12.31 -4.63 3.49
N ASP A 68 -13.48 -4.90 2.90
CA ASP A 68 -13.78 -4.42 1.56
C ASP A 68 -13.85 -2.89 1.56
N CYS A 69 -13.09 -2.26 0.66
CA CYS A 69 -13.15 -0.83 0.45
C CYS A 69 -14.27 -0.53 -0.55
N GLN A 70 -15.50 -0.35 -0.07
CA GLN A 70 -16.66 0.02 -0.90
C GLN A 70 -16.61 1.46 -1.44
N GLY A 71 -15.44 1.94 -1.87
CA GLY A 71 -15.28 3.21 -2.57
C GLY A 71 -15.30 4.46 -1.70
N GLN A 72 -15.21 4.36 -0.36
CA GLN A 72 -14.93 5.55 0.46
C GLN A 72 -13.45 5.95 0.35
N LEU A 73 -13.09 6.62 -0.77
CA LEU A 73 -12.04 7.63 -0.71
C LEU A 73 -12.58 8.71 0.22
N THR A 74 -12.25 8.65 1.50
CA THR A 74 -12.42 9.83 2.34
C THR A 74 -11.38 10.82 1.88
N ASP A 75 -11.83 11.95 1.31
CA ASP A 75 -11.06 13.17 1.05
C ASP A 75 -10.48 13.74 2.36
N LEU A 76 -9.58 13.00 2.98
CA LEU A 76 -8.94 13.36 4.24
C LEU A 76 -7.44 13.39 3.99
N ASP A 77 -7.01 14.53 3.47
CA ASP A 77 -5.93 15.38 4.00
C ASP A 77 -5.28 16.17 2.83
N ASP A 78 -6.00 17.16 2.29
CA ASP A 78 -5.44 18.34 1.63
C ASP A 78 -5.81 19.55 2.50
N ASP A 79 -5.10 19.71 3.62
CA ASP A 79 -5.00 20.96 4.41
C ASP A 79 -3.55 21.14 4.88
#